data_AF-A0A212FP64-F1
#
_entry.id   AF-A0A212FP64-F1
#
_cell.length_a   1.000
_cell.length_b   1.000
_cell.length_c   1.000
_cell.angle_alpha   90.00
_cell.angle_beta   90.00
_cell.angle_gamma   90.00
#
_symmetry.space_group_name_H-M   'P 1'
#
loop_
_entity.id
_entity.type
_entity.pdbx_description
1 polymer ?
#
loop_
_entity_poly.entity_id
_entity_poly.type
_entity_poly.pdbx_seq_one_letter_code
_entity_poly.pdbx_strand_id
1 'polypeptide(L)'
;MQTTSKTKISELQIIISKMPLEVCSTTVLPELGVRWREVSRAVRNARLPMAPTSVARVLCRHVARALTLEEIAEIVSRLRPVEF
;
A
#
# COMPACT_ATOMS: atom_id res chain seq x y z
N MET A 1 2.52 10.20 -21.79
CA MET A 1 1.57 9.30 -21.10
C MET A 1 1.98 9.13 -19.62
N GLN A 2 1.84 10.18 -18.79
CA GLN A 2 2.27 10.18 -17.36
C GLN A 2 1.09 10.12 -16.37
N THR A 3 -0.15 10.09 -16.85
CA THR A 3 -1.37 10.15 -16.03
C THR A 3 -1.81 8.81 -15.45
N THR A 4 -1.31 7.68 -15.94
CA THR A 4 -1.65 6.35 -15.42
C THR A 4 -0.95 6.03 -14.10
N SER A 5 0.22 6.62 -13.87
CA SER A 5 1.09 6.30 -12.75
C SER A 5 0.56 6.75 -11.40
N LYS A 6 0.10 8.00 -11.36
CA LYS A 6 -0.48 8.61 -10.16
C LYS A 6 -1.80 7.94 -9.79
N THR A 7 -2.55 7.50 -10.78
CA THR A 7 -3.88 6.90 -10.62
C THR A 7 -3.77 5.54 -9.94
N LYS A 8 -2.85 4.67 -10.37
CA LYS A 8 -2.67 3.34 -9.76
C LYS A 8 -2.18 3.37 -8.32
N ILE A 9 -1.25 4.26 -7.99
CA ILE A 9 -0.78 4.46 -6.61
C ILE A 9 -1.92 5.00 -5.73
N SER A 10 -2.74 5.91 -6.27
CA SER A 10 -3.92 6.44 -5.57
C SER A 10 -4.97 5.35 -5.36
N GLU A 11 -5.19 4.49 -6.35
CA GLU A 11 -6.10 3.34 -6.28
C GLU A 11 -5.64 2.35 -5.20
N LEU A 12 -4.35 1.99 -5.20
CA LEU A 12 -3.73 1.17 -4.15
C LEU A 12 -3.93 1.78 -2.76
N GLN A 13 -3.72 3.10 -2.63
CA GLN A 13 -3.90 3.79 -1.36
C GLN A 13 -5.34 3.72 -0.88
N ILE A 14 -6.32 3.86 -1.77
CA ILE A 14 -7.75 3.76 -1.45
C ILE A 14 -8.10 2.35 -0.99
N ILE A 15 -7.62 1.32 -1.69
CA ILE A 15 -7.85 -0.09 -1.34
C ILE A 15 -7.32 -0.36 0.07
N ILE A 16 -6.04 -0.03 0.33
CA ILE A 16 -5.42 -0.26 1.64
C ILE A 16 -6.10 0.57 2.74
N SER A 17 -6.52 1.80 2.44
CA SER A 17 -7.18 2.66 3.42
C SER A 17 -8.57 2.15 3.83
N LYS A 18 -9.21 1.31 3.02
CA LYS A 18 -10.49 0.67 3.34
C LYS A 18 -10.30 -0.70 3.99
N MET A 19 -9.10 -1.27 3.89
CA MET A 19 -8.79 -2.60 4.37
C MET A 19 -8.41 -2.58 5.87
N PRO A 20 -8.81 -3.60 6.65
CA PRO A 20 -8.32 -3.76 8.01
C PRO A 20 -6.80 -3.93 8.03
N LEU A 21 -6.14 -3.38 9.05
CA LEU A 21 -4.68 -3.48 9.18
C LEU A 21 -4.19 -4.92 9.28
N GLU A 22 -4.98 -5.80 9.91
CA GLU A 22 -4.68 -7.23 9.99
C GLU A 22 -4.58 -7.85 8.60
N VAL A 23 -5.59 -7.62 7.76
CA VAL A 23 -5.59 -8.12 6.39
C VAL A 23 -4.47 -7.47 5.58
N CYS A 24 -4.29 -6.16 5.66
CA CYS A 24 -3.18 -5.48 4.98
C CYS A 24 -1.83 -6.12 5.37
N SER A 25 -1.67 -6.54 6.63
CA SER A 25 -0.43 -7.16 7.11
C SER A 25 -0.20 -8.58 6.60
N THR A 26 -1.27 -9.33 6.33
CA THR A 26 -1.19 -10.74 5.89
C THR A 26 -1.30 -10.91 4.39
N THR A 27 -1.92 -9.97 3.66
CA THR A 27 -2.13 -10.07 2.21
C THR A 27 -1.27 -9.07 1.44
N VAL A 28 -1.37 -7.78 1.74
CA VAL A 28 -0.73 -6.72 0.96
C VAL A 28 0.79 -6.70 1.17
N LEU A 29 1.24 -6.82 2.42
CA LEU A 29 2.66 -6.76 2.76
C LEU A 29 3.54 -7.85 2.14
N PRO A 30 3.16 -9.15 2.20
CA PRO A 30 3.97 -10.19 1.56
C PRO A 30 4.01 -10.03 0.04
N GLU A 31 2.91 -9.60 -0.58
CA GLU A 31 2.85 -9.32 -2.03
C GLU A 31 3.79 -8.17 -2.43
N LEU A 32 4.02 -7.21 -1.53
CA LEU A 32 4.95 -6.10 -1.72
C LEU A 32 6.39 -6.42 -1.27
N GLY A 33 6.63 -7.60 -0.67
CA GLY A 33 7.91 -7.94 -0.04
C GLY A 33 8.27 -7.07 1.17
N VAL A 34 7.30 -6.35 1.75
CA VAL A 34 7.54 -5.42 2.87
C VAL A 34 7.14 -6.07 4.19
N ARG A 35 7.91 -5.87 5.25
CA ARG A 35 7.56 -6.37 6.60
C ARG A 35 6.71 -5.37 7.36
N TRP A 36 5.69 -5.85 8.07
CA TRP A 36 4.81 -5.00 8.91
C TRP A 36 5.58 -4.17 9.93
N ARG A 37 6.64 -4.76 10.50
CA ARG A 37 7.52 -4.09 11.46
C ARG A 37 8.14 -2.82 10.89
N GLU A 38 8.53 -2.84 9.61
CA GLU A 38 9.12 -1.67 8.95
C GLU A 38 8.07 -0.59 8.69
N VAL A 39 6.87 -1.00 8.26
CA VAL A 39 5.75 -0.09 8.00
C VAL A 39 5.27 0.56 9.29
N SER A 40 5.03 -0.23 10.35
CA SER A 40 4.63 0.27 11.66
C SER A 40 5.67 1.23 12.23
N ARG A 41 6.97 0.90 12.09
CA ARG A 41 8.07 1.79 12.49
C ARG A 41 8.07 3.08 11.68
N ALA A 42 7.87 3.02 10.37
CA ALA A 42 7.83 4.19 9.50
C ALA A 42 6.62 5.10 9.81
N VAL A 43 5.44 4.52 10.09
CA VAL A 43 4.24 5.27 10.52
C VAL A 43 4.49 5.97 11.86
N ARG A 44 5.07 5.25 12.84
CA ARG A 44 5.45 5.83 14.14
C ARG A 44 6.52 6.93 14.00
N ASN A 45 7.55 6.71 13.20
CA ASN A 45 8.60 7.70 12.92
C ASN A 45 8.03 8.94 12.24
N ALA A 46 7.03 8.78 11.37
CA ALA A 46 6.31 9.87 10.73
C ALA A 46 5.31 10.58 11.66
N ARG A 47 5.21 10.16 12.94
CA ARG A 47 4.24 10.67 13.93
C ARG A 47 2.78 10.58 13.44
N LEU A 48 2.49 9.55 12.65
CA LEU A 48 1.15 9.31 12.12
C LEU A 48 0.39 8.33 13.03
N PRO A 49 -0.95 8.45 13.13
CA PRO A 49 -1.77 7.46 13.82
C PRO A 49 -1.63 6.10 13.12
N MET A 50 -1.60 5.01 13.89
CA MET A 50 -1.63 3.62 13.40
C MET A 50 -3.03 3.29 12.85
N ALA A 51 -3.40 3.96 11.76
CA ALA A 51 -4.66 3.85 11.06
C ALA A 51 -4.42 3.37 9.62
N PRO A 52 -5.40 2.68 8.99
CA PRO A 52 -5.31 2.19 7.61
C PRO A 52 -4.87 3.26 6.62
N THR A 53 -5.41 4.47 6.73
CA THR A 53 -5.05 5.60 5.85
C THR A 53 -3.58 6.02 5.98
N SER A 54 -3.05 6.06 7.19
CA SER A 54 -1.66 6.42 7.46
C SER A 54 -0.70 5.34 6.97
N VAL A 55 -1.06 4.08 7.21
CA VAL A 55 -0.34 2.90 6.72
C VAL A 55 -0.32 2.91 5.19
N ALA A 56 -1.47 3.09 4.55
CA ALA A 56 -1.61 3.19 3.10
C ALA A 56 -0.71 4.29 2.52
N ARG A 57 -0.68 5.47 3.15
CA ARG A 57 0.15 6.59 2.71
C ARG A 57 1.65 6.27 2.80
N VAL A 58 2.10 5.68 3.90
CA VAL A 58 3.52 5.30 4.08
C VAL A 58 3.89 4.17 3.12
N LEU A 59 3.02 3.18 2.97
CA LEU A 59 3.23 2.03 2.10
C LEU A 59 3.27 2.45 0.63
N CYS A 60 2.31 3.23 0.15
CA CYS A 60 2.33 3.75 -1.22
C CYS A 60 3.58 4.58 -1.51
N ARG A 61 4.10 5.33 -0.52
CA ARG A 61 5.36 6.08 -0.69
C ARG A 61 6.57 5.17 -0.80
N HIS A 62 6.58 4.06 -0.06
CA HIS A 62 7.63 3.05 -0.12
C HIS A 62 7.59 2.30 -1.45
N VAL A 63 6.40 1.81 -1.81
CA VAL A 63 6.12 1.11 -3.07
C VAL A 63 6.45 1.97 -4.29
N ALA A 64 6.06 3.24 -4.30
CA ALA A 64 6.38 4.16 -5.38
C ALA A 64 7.89 4.42 -5.57
N ARG A 65 8.72 4.08 -4.57
CA ARG A 65 10.18 4.17 -4.63
C ARG A 65 10.86 2.82 -4.89
N ALA A 66 10.23 1.73 -4.46
CA ALA A 66 10.81 0.39 -4.49
C ALA A 66 10.41 -0.41 -5.74
N LEU A 67 9.20 -0.16 -6.28
CA LEU A 67 8.60 -0.94 -7.35
C LEU A 67 8.34 -0.08 -8.59
N THR A 68 8.38 -0.73 -9.74
CA THR A 68 7.99 -0.13 -11.02
C THR A 68 6.47 -0.03 -11.13
N LEU A 69 6.01 0.77 -12.08
CA LEU A 69 4.58 0.97 -12.33
C LEU A 69 3.84 -0.28 -12.75
N GLU A 70 4.52 -1.17 -13.46
CA GLU A 70 3.96 -2.44 -13.93
C GLU A 70 3.75 -3.40 -12.76
N GLU A 71 4.70 -3.48 -11.83
CA GLU A 71 4.54 -4.25 -10.60
C GLU A 71 3.39 -3.72 -9.74
N ILE A 72 3.31 -2.39 -9.57
CA ILE A 72 2.19 -1.75 -8.85
C ILE A 72 0.86 -2.05 -9.54
N ALA A 73 0.84 -2.02 -10.87
CA ALA A 73 -0.34 -2.34 -11.67
C ALA A 73 -0.82 -3.78 -11.46
N GLU A 74 0.12 -4.72 -11.40
CA GLU A 74 -0.16 -6.14 -11.17
C GLU A 74 -0.69 -6.36 -9.75
N ILE A 75 -0.02 -5.79 -8.73
CA ILE A 75 -0.45 -5.89 -7.33
C ILE A 75 -1.86 -5.30 -7.14
N VAL A 76 -2.14 -4.13 -7.72
CA VAL A 76 -3.50 -3.53 -7.68
C VAL A 76 -4.50 -4.46 -8.35
N SER A 77 -4.14 -5.09 -9.47
CA SER A 77 -5.03 -6.05 -10.15
C SER A 77 -5.30 -7.31 -9.32
N ARG A 78 -4.33 -7.77 -8.52
CA ARG A 78 -4.50 -8.91 -7.60
C ARG A 78 -5.31 -8.56 -6.35
N LEU A 79 -5.24 -7.29 -5.91
CA LEU A 79 -6.00 -6.79 -4.76
C LEU A 79 -7.43 -6.37 -5.11
N ARG A 80 -7.70 -5.98 -6.36
CA ARG A 80 -9.05 -5.60 -6.84
C ARG A 80 -10.14 -6.69 -6.68
N PRO A 81 -9.90 -8.00 -6.92
CA PRO A 81 -10.95 -9.02 -6.76
C PRO A 81 -11.32 -9.32 -5.30
N VAL A 82 -10.61 -8.74 -4.33
CA VAL A 82 -10.88 -8.97 -2.92
C VAL A 82 -11.88 -7.92 -2.45
N GLU A 83 -13.18 -8.21 -2.58
CA GLU A 83 -14.23 -7.43 -1.92
C GLU A 83 -14.02 -7.55 -0.39
N PHE A 84 -13.81 -6.42 0.28
CA PHE A 84 -13.64 -6.30 1.74
C PHE A 84 -14.83 -5.58 2.37
#